data_AF-A0A251S4L4-F1
#
_entry.id   AF-A0A251S4L4-F1
#
_cell.length_a   1.000
_cell.length_b   1.000
_cell.length_c   1.000
_cell.angle_alpha   90.00
_cell.angle_beta   90.00
_cell.angle_gamma   90.00
#
_symmetry.space_group_name_H-M   'P 1'
#
loop_
_entity.id
_entity.type
_entity.pdbx_description
1 polymer ?
#
loop_
_entity_poly.entity_id
_entity_poly.type
_entity_poly.pdbx_seq_one_letter_code
_entity_poly.pdbx_strand_id
1 'polypeptide(L)'
;MRFRRCDIYELGRMVSRVVDHLDLKLPDFDIVGLFDRVFKEWVSGRNNNIGKYLSAKMVKQGIFLLQCMIKWYMTTGRRPVPAVVAVMVFVCELNDVEISIDDLAGQLNVAVATCKLRYKELLKCLVDVARANLPWGDDVNVKNIMINAQIVIQYMEVKSTCNHRKEIVSLDNVDADLQCLLSNCLNQDDDSLNESADWEIEDLKKLKVSPECLSAIYSKYLEEYSKMNASLKRVDDTIIDGGEKFDFFVDTTEYWSGDSELSKKLFLDKILEKDVGLNAMPVSFVNGCVKTQRIREKIKVAKIRIEKIRRPLMKAMTGC
;
A
#
# COMPACT_ATOMS: atom_id res chain seq x y z
N MET A 1 9.34 -20.70 28.94
CA MET A 1 9.53 -22.07 28.42
C MET A 1 10.87 -22.17 27.71
N ARG A 2 11.83 -22.94 28.25
CA ARG A 2 13.10 -23.25 27.56
C ARG A 2 12.81 -24.37 26.55
N PHE A 3 12.63 -24.02 25.28
CA PHE A 3 12.75 -25.04 24.24
C PHE A 3 14.19 -25.59 24.27
N ARG A 4 14.30 -26.91 24.08
CA ARG A 4 15.55 -27.68 24.11
C ARG A 4 16.64 -26.96 23.32
N ARG A 5 17.90 -27.08 23.75
CA ARG A 5 19.12 -26.61 23.05
C ARG A 5 19.30 -27.33 21.70
N CYS A 6 18.35 -27.21 20.79
CA CYS A 6 18.44 -27.69 19.42
C CYS A 6 18.70 -26.49 18.52
N ASP A 7 19.68 -26.63 17.64
CA ASP A 7 19.89 -25.66 16.57
C ASP A 7 18.68 -25.63 15.63
N ILE A 8 18.25 -24.42 15.26
CA ILE A 8 17.10 -24.17 14.39
C ILE A 8 17.33 -24.81 13.01
N TYR A 9 18.58 -24.83 12.54
CA TYR A 9 18.94 -25.46 11.26
C TYR A 9 18.77 -26.97 11.29
N GLU A 10 19.20 -27.62 12.38
CA GLU A 10 19.03 -29.08 12.53
C GLU A 10 17.56 -29.48 12.66
N LEU A 11 16.78 -28.67 13.38
CA LEU A 11 15.34 -28.88 13.48
C LEU A 11 14.67 -28.77 12.10
N GLY A 12 15.04 -27.75 11.32
CA GLY A 12 14.55 -27.60 9.95
C GLY A 12 14.87 -28.82 9.08
N ARG A 13 16.11 -29.33 9.13
CA ARG A 13 16.51 -30.54 8.39
C ARG A 13 15.74 -31.78 8.82
N MET A 14 15.50 -31.95 10.13
CA MET A 14 14.73 -33.08 10.64
C MET A 14 13.28 -33.01 10.17
N VAL A 15 12.65 -31.84 10.24
CA VAL A 15 11.28 -31.64 9.75
C VAL A 15 11.18 -31.97 8.27
N SER A 16 12.09 -31.44 7.43
CA SER A 16 12.10 -31.75 5.99
C SER A 16 12.17 -33.25 5.72
N ARG A 17 13.07 -33.98 6.40
CA ARG A 17 13.19 -35.44 6.24
C ARG A 17 11.91 -36.19 6.63
N VAL A 18 11.24 -35.77 7.69
CA VAL A 18 9.99 -36.40 8.14
C VAL A 18 8.86 -36.11 7.15
N VAL A 19 8.77 -34.88 6.66
CA VAL A 19 7.79 -34.47 5.65
C VAL A 19 7.98 -35.26 4.36
N ASP A 20 9.23 -35.38 3.89
CA ASP A 20 9.57 -36.14 2.69
C ASP A 20 9.29 -37.65 2.87
N HIS A 21 9.56 -38.18 4.06
CA HIS A 21 9.34 -39.61 4.36
C HIS A 21 7.86 -39.98 4.45
N LEU A 22 7.03 -39.06 4.97
CA LEU A 22 5.59 -39.28 5.17
C LEU A 22 4.73 -38.70 4.03
N ASP A 23 5.35 -38.12 3.00
CA ASP A 23 4.70 -37.41 1.88
C ASP A 23 3.62 -36.42 2.34
N LEU A 24 3.95 -35.63 3.37
CA LEU A 24 3.01 -34.70 3.99
C LEU A 24 2.99 -33.36 3.26
N LYS A 25 1.80 -32.83 2.99
CA LYS A 25 1.61 -31.44 2.56
C LYS A 25 1.40 -30.57 3.79
N LEU A 26 2.46 -29.87 4.21
CA LEU A 26 2.34 -28.89 5.29
C LEU A 26 1.52 -27.68 4.82
N PRO A 27 0.67 -27.11 5.70
CA PRO A 27 -0.06 -25.89 5.38
C PRO A 27 0.90 -24.70 5.27
N ASP A 28 0.51 -23.73 4.45
CA ASP A 28 1.26 -22.49 4.30
C ASP A 28 1.29 -21.68 5.60
N PHE A 29 2.36 -20.92 5.76
CA PHE A 29 2.54 -20.08 6.94
C PHE A 29 1.58 -18.89 6.93
N ASP A 30 0.72 -18.81 7.95
CA ASP A 30 -0.26 -17.73 8.09
C ASP A 30 0.36 -16.46 8.71
N ILE A 31 0.85 -15.57 7.85
CA ILE A 31 1.45 -14.29 8.27
C ILE A 31 0.39 -13.37 8.88
N VAL A 32 -0.84 -13.40 8.36
CA VAL A 32 -1.94 -12.54 8.82
C VAL A 32 -2.39 -12.97 10.22
N GLY A 33 -2.56 -14.27 10.44
CA GLY A 33 -2.86 -14.81 11.77
C GLY A 33 -1.73 -14.58 12.78
N LEU A 34 -0.47 -14.62 12.34
CA LEU A 34 0.65 -14.25 13.19
C LEU A 34 0.55 -12.78 13.62
N PHE A 35 0.27 -11.86 12.69
CA PHE A 35 0.11 -10.43 13.00
C PHE A 35 -1.02 -10.20 14.01
N ASP A 36 -2.22 -10.74 13.78
CA ASP A 36 -3.38 -10.57 14.67
C ASP A 36 -3.07 -11.06 16.10
N ARG A 37 -2.44 -12.24 16.22
CA ARG A 37 -2.04 -12.78 17.53
C ARG A 37 -1.02 -11.89 18.23
N VAL A 38 0.06 -11.53 17.55
CA VAL A 38 1.14 -10.71 18.14
C VAL A 38 0.62 -9.35 18.56
N PHE A 39 -0.23 -8.73 17.74
CA PHE A 39 -0.84 -7.45 18.04
C PHE A 39 -1.74 -7.53 19.29
N LYS A 40 -2.60 -8.55 19.39
CA LYS A 40 -3.47 -8.76 20.56
C LYS A 40 -2.69 -9.00 21.85
N GLU A 41 -1.64 -9.82 21.80
CA GLU A 41 -0.73 -10.06 22.93
C GLU A 41 -0.05 -8.77 23.38
N TRP A 42 0.41 -7.96 22.42
CA TRP A 42 1.05 -6.68 22.71
C TRP A 42 0.09 -5.64 23.29
N VAL A 43 -1.13 -5.51 22.75
CA VAL A 43 -2.16 -4.62 23.30
C VAL A 43 -2.53 -5.03 24.73
N SER A 44 -2.69 -6.35 24.97
CA SER A 44 -3.06 -6.88 26.27
C SER A 44 -1.95 -6.72 27.32
N GLY A 45 -0.68 -6.68 26.89
CA GLY A 45 0.47 -6.44 27.76
C GLY A 45 0.74 -4.96 28.08
N ARG A 46 0.03 -4.02 27.44
CA ARG A 46 0.25 -2.58 27.62
C ARG A 46 -0.67 -2.02 28.71
N ASN A 47 -0.09 -1.35 29.71
CA ASN A 47 -0.83 -0.77 30.84
C ASN A 47 -1.71 0.44 30.46
N ASN A 48 -1.40 1.10 29.34
CA ASN A 48 -2.24 2.15 28.80
C ASN A 48 -3.32 1.48 27.94
N ASN A 49 -4.57 1.53 28.41
CA ASN A 49 -5.71 1.02 27.65
C ASN A 49 -5.83 1.76 26.31
N ILE A 50 -5.26 1.19 25.25
CA ILE A 50 -5.59 1.58 23.88
C ILE A 50 -7.09 1.30 23.72
N GLY A 51 -7.85 2.31 23.29
CA GLY A 51 -9.29 2.15 23.11
C GLY A 51 -9.62 0.92 22.26
N LYS A 52 -10.66 0.17 22.64
CA LYS A 52 -11.09 -1.05 21.91
C LYS A 52 -11.36 -0.76 20.43
N TYR A 53 -11.92 0.41 20.15
CA TYR A 53 -12.15 0.88 18.78
C TYR A 53 -10.82 1.11 18.03
N LEU A 54 -9.89 1.86 18.63
CA LEU A 54 -8.59 2.16 18.02
C LEU A 54 -7.77 0.88 17.76
N SER A 55 -7.71 -0.03 18.73
CA SER A 55 -7.02 -1.31 18.56
C SER A 55 -7.62 -2.16 17.45
N ALA A 56 -8.95 -2.21 17.32
CA ALA A 56 -9.62 -2.90 16.22
C ALA A 56 -9.30 -2.27 14.86
N LYS A 57 -9.29 -0.93 14.76
CA LYS A 57 -8.88 -0.20 13.56
C LYS A 57 -7.45 -0.54 13.16
N MET A 58 -6.51 -0.47 14.11
CA MET A 58 -5.11 -0.82 13.89
C MET A 58 -4.92 -2.26 13.40
N VAL A 59 -5.66 -3.22 13.96
CA VAL A 59 -5.61 -4.62 13.48
C VAL A 59 -6.01 -4.68 12.01
N LYS A 60 -7.15 -4.09 11.62
CA LYS A 60 -7.60 -4.14 10.23
C LYS A 60 -6.63 -3.42 9.27
N GLN A 61 -6.08 -2.26 9.67
CA GLN A 61 -5.06 -1.54 8.89
C GLN A 61 -3.79 -2.37 8.69
N GLY A 62 -3.32 -3.05 9.73
CA GLY A 62 -2.16 -3.92 9.64
C GLY A 62 -2.41 -5.13 8.74
N ILE A 63 -3.59 -5.75 8.83
CA ILE A 63 -3.98 -6.84 7.93
C ILE A 63 -4.00 -6.36 6.47
N PHE A 64 -4.61 -5.21 6.22
CA PHE A 64 -4.65 -4.59 4.88
C PHE A 64 -3.25 -4.37 4.30
N LEU A 65 -2.37 -3.72 5.06
CA LEU A 65 -1.00 -3.44 4.63
C LEU A 65 -0.19 -4.73 4.42
N LEU A 66 -0.37 -5.72 5.28
CA LEU A 66 0.33 -6.99 5.16
C LEU A 66 -0.11 -7.75 3.90
N GLN A 67 -1.39 -7.69 3.54
CA GLN A 67 -1.87 -8.25 2.28
C GLN A 67 -1.37 -7.47 1.07
N CYS A 68 -1.26 -6.14 1.16
CA CYS A 68 -0.58 -5.34 0.13
C CYS A 68 0.89 -5.75 -0.03
N MET A 69 1.62 -5.99 1.07
CA MET A 69 2.99 -6.49 1.03
C MET A 69 3.10 -7.88 0.40
N ILE A 70 2.10 -8.76 0.60
CA ILE A 70 2.02 -10.05 -0.08
C ILE A 70 1.83 -9.83 -1.59
N LYS A 71 0.90 -8.95 -1.98
CA LYS A 71 0.67 -8.59 -3.39
C LYS A 71 1.92 -8.01 -4.06
N TRP A 72 2.70 -7.21 -3.33
CA TRP A 72 3.96 -6.65 -3.83
C TRP A 72 5.15 -7.63 -3.76
N TYR A 73 4.91 -8.91 -3.46
CA TYR A 73 5.94 -9.95 -3.33
C TYR A 73 7.05 -9.59 -2.33
N MET A 74 6.74 -8.78 -1.31
CA MET A 74 7.73 -8.37 -0.31
C MET A 74 8.03 -9.45 0.71
N THR A 75 7.07 -10.34 0.96
CA THR A 75 7.14 -11.43 1.94
C THR A 75 7.62 -12.75 1.32
N THR A 76 7.49 -12.91 -0.01
CA THR A 76 7.83 -14.15 -0.72
C THR A 76 9.32 -14.49 -0.60
N GLY A 77 9.62 -15.73 -0.21
CA GLY A 77 10.99 -16.23 -0.05
C GLY A 77 11.79 -15.57 1.08
N ARG A 78 11.14 -14.80 1.95
CA ARG A 78 11.75 -14.06 3.05
C ARG A 78 11.12 -14.48 4.38
N ARG A 79 11.78 -14.15 5.49
CA ARG A 79 11.23 -14.43 6.82
C ARG A 79 9.98 -13.56 7.06
N PRO A 80 8.83 -14.14 7.43
CA PRO A 80 7.58 -13.39 7.58
C PRO A 80 7.54 -12.50 8.83
N VAL A 81 8.19 -12.93 9.93
CA VAL A 81 8.17 -12.21 11.22
C VAL A 81 8.73 -10.77 11.13
N PRO A 82 9.89 -10.51 10.47
CA PRO A 82 10.33 -9.14 10.22
C PRO A 82 9.32 -8.23 9.48
N ALA A 83 8.49 -8.80 8.60
CA ALA A 83 7.46 -8.03 7.89
C ALA A 83 6.31 -7.66 8.83
N VAL A 84 5.90 -8.58 9.69
CA VAL A 84 4.91 -8.33 10.76
C VAL A 84 5.36 -7.20 11.68
N VAL A 85 6.63 -7.21 12.12
CA VAL A 85 7.20 -6.13 12.95
C VAL A 85 7.15 -4.79 12.22
N ALA A 86 7.57 -4.76 10.96
CA ALA A 86 7.57 -3.53 10.16
C ALA A 86 6.16 -2.94 10.00
N VAL A 87 5.15 -3.77 9.70
CA VAL A 87 3.75 -3.33 9.59
C VAL A 87 3.22 -2.84 10.92
N MET A 88 3.49 -3.56 12.01
CA MET A 88 3.01 -3.20 13.34
C MET A 88 3.54 -1.83 13.78
N VAL A 89 4.83 -1.58 13.58
CA VAL A 89 5.45 -0.28 13.88
C VAL A 89 4.82 0.82 13.04
N PHE A 90 4.66 0.60 11.73
CA PHE A 90 4.05 1.57 10.84
C PHE A 90 2.61 1.93 11.24
N VAL A 91 1.78 0.94 11.57
CA VAL A 91 0.39 1.17 11.99
C VAL A 91 0.33 1.89 13.34
N CYS A 92 1.24 1.58 14.27
CA CYS A 92 1.35 2.28 15.53
C CYS A 92 1.72 3.76 15.32
N GLU A 93 2.74 4.04 14.52
CA GLU A 93 3.15 5.41 14.17
C GLU A 93 2.02 6.19 13.47
N LEU A 94 1.26 5.52 12.61
CA LEU A 94 0.14 6.12 11.86
C LEU A 94 -1.06 6.51 12.75
N ASN A 95 -1.17 5.90 13.93
CA ASN A 95 -2.21 6.19 14.93
C ASN A 95 -1.64 6.91 16.17
N ASP A 96 -0.48 7.57 16.03
CA ASP A 96 0.21 8.32 17.10
C ASP A 96 0.54 7.49 18.36
N VAL A 97 0.75 6.18 18.18
CA VAL A 97 1.16 5.27 19.25
C VAL A 97 2.66 4.99 19.12
N GLU A 98 3.43 5.51 20.07
CA GLU A 98 4.88 5.30 20.06
C GLU A 98 5.24 3.83 20.35
N ILE A 99 6.08 3.28 19.48
CA ILE A 99 6.62 1.93 19.57
C ILE A 99 8.01 1.88 18.93
N SER A 100 8.96 1.22 19.59
CA SER A 100 10.29 1.04 19.02
C SER A 100 10.39 -0.28 18.25
N ILE A 101 11.08 -0.26 17.10
CA ILE A 101 11.38 -1.48 16.32
C ILE A 101 12.24 -2.44 17.16
N ASP A 102 13.12 -1.89 17.99
CA ASP A 102 14.11 -2.64 18.76
C ASP A 102 13.44 -3.47 19.87
N ASP A 103 12.45 -2.91 20.56
CA ASP A 103 11.68 -3.62 21.60
C ASP A 103 10.86 -4.78 21.01
N LEU A 104 10.13 -4.53 19.92
CA LEU A 104 9.35 -5.56 19.24
C LEU A 104 10.21 -6.67 18.65
N ALA A 105 11.34 -6.32 18.06
CA ALA A 105 12.27 -7.30 17.51
C ALA A 105 12.88 -8.18 18.63
N GLY A 106 13.17 -7.60 19.79
CA GLY A 106 13.61 -8.31 20.98
C GLY A 106 12.55 -9.30 21.50
N GLN A 107 11.29 -8.87 21.58
CA GLN A 107 10.17 -9.72 22.02
C GLN A 107 9.96 -10.94 21.10
N LEU A 108 10.06 -10.74 19.79
CA LEU A 108 9.86 -11.80 18.79
C LEU A 108 11.12 -12.60 18.45
N ASN A 109 12.27 -12.29 19.08
CA ASN A 109 13.57 -12.90 18.81
C ASN A 109 13.99 -12.80 17.33
N VAL A 110 13.84 -11.62 16.74
CA VAL A 110 14.17 -11.35 15.33
C VAL A 110 15.33 -10.35 15.24
N ALA A 111 16.17 -10.51 14.20
CA ALA A 111 17.23 -9.56 13.93
C ALA A 111 16.67 -8.17 13.58
N VAL A 112 16.96 -7.19 14.45
CA VAL A 112 16.60 -5.77 14.32
C VAL A 112 16.94 -5.20 12.94
N ALA A 113 18.15 -5.48 12.44
CA ALA A 113 18.61 -4.96 11.15
C ALA A 113 17.68 -5.40 9.99
N THR A 114 17.15 -6.62 10.05
CA THR A 114 16.21 -7.14 9.06
C THR A 114 14.86 -6.44 9.18
N CYS A 115 14.36 -6.18 10.39
CA CYS A 115 13.11 -5.43 10.59
C CYS A 115 13.22 -3.99 10.05
N LYS A 116 14.32 -3.28 10.35
CA LYS A 116 14.60 -1.93 9.83
C LYS A 116 14.65 -1.91 8.31
N LEU A 117 15.19 -2.95 7.68
CA LEU A 117 15.22 -3.10 6.23
C LEU A 117 13.80 -3.29 5.66
N ARG A 118 12.98 -4.17 6.25
CA ARG A 118 11.59 -4.39 5.83
C ARG A 118 10.73 -3.14 5.96
N TYR A 119 10.90 -2.40 7.05
CA TYR A 119 10.22 -1.13 7.27
C TYR A 119 10.57 -0.10 6.19
N LYS A 120 11.86 0.07 5.86
CA LYS A 120 12.28 0.95 4.75
C LYS A 120 11.75 0.52 3.39
N GLU A 121 11.67 -0.79 3.14
CA GLU A 121 11.07 -1.30 1.90
C GLU A 121 9.57 -0.98 1.84
N LEU A 122 8.84 -1.11 2.95
CA LEU A 122 7.41 -0.78 3.03
C LEU A 122 7.17 0.70 2.70
N LEU A 123 7.95 1.59 3.32
CA LEU A 123 7.85 3.02 3.03
C LEU A 123 8.14 3.35 1.57
N LYS A 124 9.11 2.68 0.95
CA LYS A 124 9.41 2.88 -0.48
C LYS A 124 8.26 2.44 -1.37
N CYS A 125 7.66 1.27 -1.09
CA CYS A 125 6.51 0.81 -1.86
C CYS A 125 5.31 1.77 -1.74
N LEU A 126 5.07 2.31 -0.54
CA LEU A 126 4.01 3.32 -0.35
C LEU A 126 4.31 4.63 -1.11
N VAL A 127 5.58 5.05 -1.17
CA VAL A 127 6.00 6.19 -2.01
C VAL A 127 5.79 5.88 -3.50
N ASP A 128 6.11 4.66 -3.94
CA ASP A 128 5.90 4.25 -5.33
C ASP A 128 4.40 4.20 -5.69
N VAL A 129 3.53 3.77 -4.75
CA VAL A 129 2.07 3.86 -4.89
C VAL A 129 1.64 5.32 -5.02
N ALA A 130 2.14 6.20 -4.14
CA ALA A 130 1.78 7.62 -4.18
C ALA A 130 2.18 8.26 -5.52
N ARG A 131 3.41 8.04 -5.98
CA ARG A 131 3.92 8.56 -7.26
C ARG A 131 3.16 8.08 -8.48
N ALA A 132 2.74 6.81 -8.47
CA ALA A 132 2.06 6.24 -9.62
C ALA A 132 0.60 6.69 -9.75
N ASN A 133 -0.03 7.11 -8.65
CA ASN A 133 -1.49 7.25 -8.61
C ASN A 133 -2.00 8.62 -8.12
N LEU A 134 -1.24 9.34 -7.30
CA LEU A 134 -1.68 10.64 -6.76
C LEU A 134 -1.18 11.79 -7.63
N PRO A 135 -1.98 12.86 -7.85
CA PRO A 135 -1.56 14.02 -8.64
C PRO A 135 -0.32 14.74 -8.09
N TRP A 136 -0.14 14.74 -6.77
CA TRP A 136 1.04 15.30 -6.07
C TRP A 136 2.05 14.21 -5.63
N GLY A 137 1.97 13.03 -6.24
CA GLY A 137 2.78 11.87 -5.86
C GLY A 137 4.28 12.11 -5.94
N ASP A 138 4.74 12.98 -6.84
CA ASP A 138 6.16 13.34 -6.99
C ASP A 138 6.75 14.06 -5.76
N ASP A 139 5.93 14.80 -5.03
CA ASP A 139 6.33 15.48 -3.79
C ASP A 139 6.43 14.51 -2.59
N VAL A 140 5.89 13.30 -2.73
CA VAL A 140 5.92 12.28 -1.70
C VAL A 140 7.28 11.57 -1.69
N ASN A 141 7.88 11.56 -0.49
CA ASN A 141 9.18 10.93 -0.24
C ASN A 141 9.14 10.12 1.06
N VAL A 142 10.18 9.31 1.31
CA VAL A 142 10.25 8.41 2.49
C VAL A 142 10.18 9.15 3.83
N LYS A 143 10.51 10.45 3.89
CA LYS A 143 10.41 11.26 5.11
C LYS A 143 9.00 11.82 5.32
N ASN A 144 8.32 12.19 4.23
CA ASN A 144 6.98 12.79 4.26
C ASN A 144 5.84 11.78 4.07
N ILE A 145 6.16 10.51 3.78
CA ILE A 145 5.15 9.49 3.52
C ILE A 145 4.24 9.28 4.73
N MET A 146 4.72 9.43 5.96
CA MET A 146 3.88 9.24 7.15
C MET A 146 2.75 10.28 7.22
N ILE A 147 3.02 11.52 6.81
CA ILE A 147 2.02 12.61 6.75
C ILE A 147 0.94 12.26 5.70
N ASN A 148 1.35 11.67 4.58
CA ASN A 148 0.45 11.31 3.48
C ASN A 148 -0.11 9.89 3.60
N ALA A 149 0.30 9.12 4.62
CA ALA A 149 0.06 7.68 4.68
C ALA A 149 -1.43 7.36 4.77
N GLN A 150 -2.18 8.18 5.52
CA GLN A 150 -3.63 8.04 5.66
C GLN A 150 -4.33 8.15 4.30
N ILE A 151 -3.98 9.17 3.51
CA ILE A 151 -4.53 9.40 2.17
C ILE A 151 -4.14 8.27 1.21
N VAL A 152 -2.87 7.84 1.24
CA VAL A 152 -2.39 6.75 0.38
C VAL A 152 -3.12 5.45 0.69
N ILE A 153 -3.29 5.11 1.96
CA ILE A 153 -3.98 3.87 2.38
C ILE A 153 -5.46 3.93 2.03
N GLN A 154 -6.11 5.08 2.21
CA GLN A 154 -7.51 5.27 1.82
C GLN A 154 -7.68 5.12 0.31
N TYR A 155 -6.80 5.72 -0.50
CA TYR A 155 -6.78 5.54 -1.94
C TYR A 155 -6.64 4.06 -2.32
N MET A 156 -5.67 3.35 -1.72
CA MET A 156 -5.45 1.93 -1.97
C MET A 156 -6.68 1.10 -1.58
N GLU A 157 -7.36 1.46 -0.49
CA GLU A 157 -8.58 0.78 -0.05
C GLU A 157 -9.68 0.92 -1.10
N VAL A 158 -9.97 2.14 -1.54
CA VAL A 158 -11.02 2.37 -2.54
C VAL A 158 -10.67 1.74 -3.88
N LYS A 159 -9.41 1.83 -4.31
CA LYS A 159 -8.96 1.16 -5.53
C LYS A 159 -9.14 -0.36 -5.47
N SER A 160 -9.01 -0.95 -4.29
CA SER A 160 -9.23 -2.40 -4.09
C SER A 160 -10.69 -2.83 -4.13
N THR A 161 -11.63 -1.91 -3.88
CA THR A 161 -13.08 -2.15 -3.96
C THR A 161 -13.66 -1.80 -5.33
N CYS A 162 -12.97 -0.95 -6.11
CA CYS A 162 -13.31 -0.66 -7.50
C CYS A 162 -13.18 -1.92 -8.38
N ASN A 163 -14.32 -2.54 -8.73
CA ASN A 163 -14.36 -3.68 -9.64
C ASN A 163 -14.05 -3.22 -11.08
N HIS A 164 -13.03 -3.80 -11.73
CA HIS A 164 -12.74 -3.65 -13.17
C HIS A 164 -13.81 -4.23 -14.12
N ARG A 165 -15.05 -4.42 -13.66
CA ARG A 165 -16.08 -5.16 -14.40
C ARG A 165 -16.86 -4.32 -15.43
N LYS A 166 -16.42 -3.10 -15.71
CA LYS A 166 -16.88 -2.33 -16.87
C LYS A 166 -15.64 -1.95 -17.69
N GLU A 167 -15.60 -2.44 -18.93
CA GLU A 167 -14.66 -1.99 -19.95
C GLU A 167 -14.67 -0.46 -20.00
N ILE A 168 -13.61 0.17 -19.53
CA ILE A 168 -13.32 1.56 -19.91
C ILE A 168 -12.18 1.48 -20.91
N VAL A 169 -12.58 1.58 -22.17
CA VAL A 169 -11.71 1.77 -23.32
C VAL A 169 -10.97 3.10 -23.12
N SER A 170 -9.67 2.97 -22.82
CA SER A 170 -8.59 3.94 -23.08
C SER A 170 -8.93 5.45 -23.04
N LEU A 171 -8.55 6.11 -21.94
CA LEU A 171 -7.63 7.26 -21.94
C LEU A 171 -7.16 7.46 -20.49
N ASP A 172 -5.84 7.47 -20.27
CA ASP A 172 -5.12 7.72 -19.01
C ASP A 172 -5.74 7.16 -17.71
N ASN A 173 -5.17 6.03 -17.23
CA ASN A 173 -5.60 5.28 -16.04
C ASN A 173 -5.87 6.12 -14.77
N VAL A 174 -5.30 7.32 -14.65
CA VAL A 174 -5.50 8.23 -13.51
C VAL A 174 -6.92 8.82 -13.51
N ASP A 175 -7.50 9.11 -14.68
CA ASP A 175 -8.83 9.74 -14.81
C ASP A 175 -9.96 8.77 -14.46
N ALA A 176 -9.82 7.51 -14.90
CA ALA A 176 -10.74 6.42 -14.55
C ALA A 176 -10.70 6.05 -13.06
N ASP A 177 -9.51 6.10 -12.43
CA ASP A 177 -9.35 5.87 -10.99
C ASP A 177 -10.00 7.00 -10.17
N LEU A 178 -9.84 8.25 -10.59
CA LEU A 178 -10.48 9.40 -9.95
C LEU A 178 -12.01 9.32 -10.06
N GLN A 179 -12.52 8.86 -11.21
CA GLN A 179 -13.94 8.70 -11.44
C GLN A 179 -14.57 7.63 -10.54
N CYS A 180 -13.88 6.51 -10.29
CA CYS A 180 -14.33 5.51 -9.32
C CYS A 180 -14.36 6.07 -7.89
N LEU A 181 -13.33 6.84 -7.51
CA LEU A 181 -13.27 7.52 -6.20
C LEU A 181 -14.43 8.51 -6.02
N LEU A 182 -14.67 9.37 -7.02
CA LEU A 182 -15.77 10.33 -7.01
C LEU A 182 -17.13 9.65 -6.92
N SER A 183 -17.34 8.55 -7.65
CA SER A 183 -18.60 7.81 -7.60
C SER A 183 -18.89 7.24 -6.20
N ASN A 184 -17.87 6.78 -5.47
CA ASN A 184 -18.05 6.30 -4.10
C ASN A 184 -18.32 7.44 -3.12
N CYS A 185 -17.69 8.60 -3.28
CA CYS A 185 -17.96 9.79 -2.46
C CYS A 185 -19.36 10.38 -2.70
N LEU A 186 -19.88 10.31 -3.93
CA LEU A 186 -21.22 10.81 -4.28
C LEU A 186 -22.35 9.85 -3.89
N ASN A 187 -22.04 8.58 -3.60
CA ASN A 187 -23.02 7.56 -3.21
C ASN A 187 -23.14 7.38 -1.69
N GLN A 188 -22.34 8.09 -0.88
CA GLN A 188 -22.49 8.11 0.57
C GLN A 188 -23.46 9.24 0.95
N ASP A 189 -24.70 8.81 1.21
CA ASP A 189 -25.76 9.51 1.94
C ASP A 189 -26.34 10.78 1.29
N ASP A 190 -27.34 10.57 0.43
CA ASP A 190 -28.48 11.49 0.36
C ASP A 190 -29.79 10.73 0.09
N ASP A 191 -30.30 10.07 1.14
CA ASP A 191 -31.74 9.71 1.23
C ASP A 191 -32.61 10.97 1.48
N SER A 192 -32.03 12.17 1.36
CA SER A 192 -32.72 13.44 1.42
C SER A 192 -32.24 14.38 0.33
N LEU A 193 -32.55 14.08 -0.93
CA LEU A 193 -32.99 15.07 -1.93
C LEU A 193 -33.33 14.33 -3.23
N ASN A 194 -34.63 14.07 -3.39
CA ASN A 194 -35.23 13.77 -4.68
C ASN A 194 -34.96 14.92 -5.66
N GLU A 195 -33.98 14.73 -6.54
CA GLU A 195 -33.97 15.12 -7.95
C GLU A 195 -32.56 14.81 -8.49
N SER A 196 -32.32 13.54 -8.79
CA SER A 196 -31.14 13.12 -9.51
C SER A 196 -31.18 13.69 -10.93
N ALA A 197 -30.59 14.86 -11.13
CA ALA A 197 -30.13 15.25 -12.45
C ALA A 197 -29.06 14.24 -12.87
N ASP A 198 -29.39 13.42 -13.86
CA ASP A 198 -28.49 12.46 -14.48
C ASP A 198 -27.46 13.24 -15.30
N TRP A 199 -26.25 13.43 -14.78
CA TRP A 199 -25.18 14.10 -15.51
C TRP A 199 -24.38 13.03 -16.26
N GLU A 200 -24.66 12.87 -17.56
CA GLU A 200 -23.85 12.04 -18.43
C GLU A 200 -22.44 12.63 -18.59
N ILE A 201 -21.41 11.77 -18.71
CA ILE A 201 -19.98 12.15 -18.78
C ILE A 201 -19.67 13.13 -19.93
N GLU A 202 -20.53 13.18 -20.96
CA GLU A 202 -20.42 14.12 -22.07
C GLU A 202 -20.75 15.57 -21.67
N ASP A 203 -21.48 15.78 -20.58
CA ASP A 203 -21.79 17.12 -20.05
C ASP A 203 -20.61 17.74 -19.30
N LEU A 204 -19.75 16.94 -18.66
CA LEU A 204 -18.51 17.39 -18.02
C LEU A 204 -17.48 17.92 -19.03
N LYS A 205 -17.42 17.34 -20.23
CA LYS A 205 -16.54 17.81 -21.32
C LYS A 205 -17.05 19.06 -22.03
N LYS A 206 -18.36 19.36 -21.94
CA LYS A 206 -18.98 20.58 -22.48
C LYS A 206 -18.88 21.78 -21.55
N LEU A 207 -18.67 21.54 -20.26
CA LEU A 207 -18.40 22.61 -19.31
C LEU A 207 -17.01 23.17 -19.60
N LYS A 208 -16.97 24.27 -20.36
CA LYS A 208 -15.85 25.22 -20.30
C LYS A 208 -15.86 25.83 -18.90
N VAL A 209 -15.39 25.07 -17.93
CA VAL A 209 -15.33 25.51 -16.54
C VAL A 209 -14.29 26.61 -16.49
N SER A 210 -14.75 27.86 -16.38
CA SER A 210 -13.85 28.98 -16.17
C SER A 210 -13.27 28.89 -14.75
N PRO A 211 -12.03 29.36 -14.54
CA PRO A 211 -11.42 29.39 -13.22
C PRO A 211 -12.25 30.22 -12.22
N GLU A 212 -12.99 31.23 -12.69
CA GLU A 212 -13.92 31.99 -11.84
C GLU A 212 -15.06 31.11 -11.34
N CYS A 213 -15.57 30.19 -12.17
CA CYS A 213 -16.66 29.28 -11.82
C CYS A 213 -16.25 28.24 -10.76
N LEU A 214 -15.03 27.68 -10.87
CA LEU A 214 -14.47 26.83 -9.83
C LEU A 214 -14.26 27.59 -8.53
N SER A 215 -13.75 28.83 -8.60
CA SER A 215 -13.57 29.67 -7.41
C SER A 215 -14.90 29.98 -6.74
N ALA A 216 -15.98 30.18 -7.51
CA ALA A 216 -17.30 30.46 -6.98
C ALA A 216 -17.92 29.23 -6.30
N ILE A 217 -17.78 28.05 -6.89
CA ILE A 217 -18.23 26.78 -6.29
C ILE A 217 -17.44 26.49 -5.01
N TYR A 218 -16.11 26.66 -5.06
CA TYR A 218 -15.26 26.48 -3.89
C TYR A 218 -15.59 27.46 -2.77
N SER A 219 -15.81 28.73 -3.10
CA SER A 219 -16.19 29.75 -2.11
C SER A 219 -17.56 29.48 -1.51
N LYS A 220 -18.53 29.03 -2.32
CA LYS A 220 -19.86 28.65 -1.85
C LYS A 220 -19.79 27.44 -0.89
N TYR A 221 -18.98 26.44 -1.24
CA TYR A 221 -18.71 25.30 -0.38
C TYR A 221 -18.03 25.73 0.93
N LEU A 222 -17.05 26.64 0.86
CA LEU A 222 -16.35 27.19 2.02
C LEU A 222 -17.31 27.95 2.96
N GLU A 223 -18.26 28.70 2.40
CA GLU A 223 -19.30 29.41 3.17
C GLU A 223 -20.30 28.46 3.82
N GLU A 224 -20.74 27.43 3.11
CA GLU A 224 -21.65 26.38 3.63
C GLU A 224 -20.97 25.56 4.72
N TYR A 225 -19.71 25.19 4.52
CA TYR A 225 -18.88 24.53 5.53
C TYR A 225 -18.67 25.41 6.76
N SER A 226 -18.41 26.70 6.58
CA SER A 226 -18.27 27.65 7.71
C SER A 226 -19.55 27.79 8.52
N LYS A 227 -20.72 27.75 7.87
CA LYS A 227 -22.03 27.77 8.55
C LYS A 227 -22.27 26.48 9.35
N MET A 228 -21.89 25.33 8.80
CA MET A 228 -21.97 24.02 9.47
C MET A 228 -21.01 23.92 10.67
N ASN A 229 -19.78 24.44 10.51
CA ASN A 229 -18.78 24.47 11.58
C ASN A 229 -19.19 25.43 12.72
N ALA A 230 -19.87 26.53 12.39
CA ALA A 230 -20.45 27.45 13.38
C ALA A 230 -21.66 26.85 14.13
N SER A 231 -22.40 25.91 13.55
CA SER A 231 -23.43 25.15 14.27
C SER A 231 -22.83 24.07 15.19
N LEU A 232 -21.70 23.46 14.81
CA LEU A 232 -21.01 22.46 15.62
C LEU A 232 -20.31 23.08 16.84
N LYS A 233 -19.74 24.28 16.69
CA LYS A 233 -19.13 25.06 17.79
C LYS A 233 -20.09 25.42 18.94
N ARG A 234 -21.41 25.32 18.78
CA ARG A 234 -22.36 25.55 19.89
C ARG A 234 -22.47 24.36 20.85
N VAL A 235 -21.91 23.19 20.49
CA VAL A 235 -21.98 21.97 21.30
C VAL A 235 -20.71 21.76 22.13
N ASP A 236 -19.61 22.43 21.82
CA ASP A 236 -18.29 22.12 22.41
C ASP A 236 -17.54 23.37 22.88
N ASP A 237 -18.13 24.13 23.80
CA ASP A 237 -17.43 25.17 24.56
C ASP A 237 -16.67 24.54 25.74
N THR A 238 -15.63 23.77 25.43
CA THR A 238 -14.49 23.59 26.34
C THR A 238 -13.23 23.24 25.56
N ILE A 239 -12.20 24.10 25.69
CA ILE A 239 -10.75 23.86 25.51
C ILE A 239 -10.08 24.65 24.36
N ILE A 240 -9.47 25.76 24.79
CA ILE A 240 -8.13 26.30 24.49
C ILE A 240 -7.86 27.00 23.14
N ASP A 241 -7.55 28.28 23.31
CA ASP A 241 -6.93 29.28 22.44
C ASP A 241 -5.56 28.87 21.89
N GLY A 242 -5.27 29.25 20.63
CA GLY A 242 -3.90 29.37 20.12
C GLY A 242 -3.62 28.78 18.74
N GLY A 243 -3.59 29.65 17.71
CA GLY A 243 -2.67 29.53 16.57
C GLY A 243 -3.30 29.10 15.23
N GLU A 244 -3.33 30.05 14.30
CA GLU A 244 -3.64 29.85 12.88
C GLU A 244 -2.78 28.72 12.27
N LYS A 245 -3.41 27.58 11.99
CA LYS A 245 -2.90 26.56 11.09
C LYS A 245 -3.90 26.42 9.95
N PHE A 246 -3.38 26.40 8.73
CA PHE A 246 -4.13 26.11 7.50
C PHE A 246 -4.78 24.74 7.62
N ASP A 247 -6.06 24.71 8.00
CA ASP A 247 -6.85 23.48 8.11
C ASP A 247 -7.43 23.12 6.75
N PHE A 248 -6.72 22.23 6.04
CA PHE A 248 -7.37 21.23 5.19
C PHE A 248 -7.62 19.96 6.03
N PHE A 249 -8.14 20.13 7.25
CA PHE A 249 -8.59 19.03 8.09
C PHE A 249 -9.98 18.62 7.57
N VAL A 250 -9.99 17.63 6.67
CA VAL A 250 -11.12 16.72 6.54
C VAL A 250 -11.38 16.18 7.95
N ASP A 251 -12.63 16.29 8.40
CA ASP A 251 -13.09 15.88 9.71
C ASP A 251 -12.45 14.54 10.14
N THR A 252 -11.67 14.57 11.22
CA THR A 252 -10.75 13.49 11.61
C THR A 252 -11.48 12.29 12.22
N THR A 253 -12.81 12.22 12.09
CA THR A 253 -13.61 11.24 12.81
C THR A 253 -13.63 9.87 12.15
N GLU A 254 -13.38 9.71 10.84
CA GLU A 254 -13.20 8.36 10.25
C GLU A 254 -12.55 8.38 8.84
N TYR A 255 -11.26 8.74 8.73
CA TYR A 255 -10.55 8.74 7.42
C TYR A 255 -10.44 7.37 6.73
N TRP A 256 -10.82 6.28 7.41
CA TRP A 256 -10.66 4.92 6.93
C TRP A 256 -11.77 4.03 7.46
N SER A 257 -12.60 3.48 6.57
CA SER A 257 -13.77 2.68 6.96
C SER A 257 -13.41 1.22 7.23
N GLY A 258 -12.40 0.70 6.54
CA GLY A 258 -11.96 -0.69 6.70
C GLY A 258 -12.92 -1.71 6.11
N ASP A 259 -13.71 -1.30 5.13
CA ASP A 259 -14.69 -2.13 4.45
C ASP A 259 -14.10 -2.97 3.32
N SER A 260 -12.85 -2.68 2.92
CA SER A 260 -12.17 -3.48 1.90
C SER A 260 -12.05 -4.95 2.32
N GLU A 261 -12.22 -5.85 1.35
CA GLU A 261 -11.97 -7.28 1.55
C GLU A 261 -10.54 -7.56 2.02
N LEU A 262 -9.57 -6.71 1.64
CA LEU A 262 -8.17 -6.84 2.06
C LEU A 262 -7.97 -6.52 3.55
N SER A 263 -8.92 -5.85 4.21
CA SER A 263 -8.91 -5.64 5.67
C SER A 263 -9.25 -6.91 6.44
N LYS A 264 -9.84 -7.91 5.77
CA LYS A 264 -10.17 -9.24 6.28
C LYS A 264 -9.17 -10.25 5.73
N LYS A 265 -8.91 -11.34 6.45
CA LYS A 265 -8.01 -12.39 5.98
C LYS A 265 -8.53 -13.02 4.68
N LEU A 266 -7.74 -12.92 3.60
CA LEU A 266 -8.04 -13.51 2.29
C LEU A 266 -7.08 -14.66 1.92
N PHE A 267 -7.51 -15.48 0.97
CA PHE A 267 -6.66 -16.48 0.32
C PHE A 267 -5.71 -15.81 -0.69
N LEU A 268 -4.55 -16.42 -0.91
CA LEU A 268 -3.48 -15.86 -1.74
C LEU A 268 -3.96 -15.49 -3.15
N ASP A 269 -4.71 -16.36 -3.81
CA ASP A 269 -5.19 -16.13 -5.19
C ASP A 269 -6.04 -14.86 -5.26
N LYS A 270 -6.95 -14.68 -4.29
CA LYS A 270 -7.79 -13.48 -4.18
C LYS A 270 -6.99 -12.22 -3.88
N ILE A 271 -5.91 -12.33 -3.11
CA ILE A 271 -5.02 -11.18 -2.82
C ILE A 271 -4.30 -10.72 -4.10
N LEU A 272 -3.86 -11.67 -4.93
CA LEU A 272 -3.13 -11.35 -6.16
C LEU A 272 -4.02 -10.74 -7.25
N GLU A 273 -5.31 -11.06 -7.26
CA GLU A 273 -6.29 -10.51 -8.22
C GLU A 273 -6.69 -9.06 -7.95
N LYS A 274 -6.65 -8.61 -6.69
CA LYS A 274 -7.12 -7.27 -6.30
C LYS A 274 -6.18 -6.19 -6.79
N ASP A 275 -6.68 -5.06 -7.31
CA ASP A 275 -5.85 -3.88 -7.57
C ASP A 275 -5.62 -3.06 -6.28
N VAL A 276 -4.39 -2.59 -6.06
CA VAL A 276 -4.02 -1.74 -4.91
C VAL A 276 -3.23 -0.51 -5.34
N GLY A 277 -3.25 -0.18 -6.64
CA GLY A 277 -2.52 0.97 -7.19
C GLY A 277 -1.06 0.68 -7.53
N LEU A 278 -0.52 -0.47 -7.16
CA LEU A 278 0.83 -0.87 -7.56
C LEU A 278 0.86 -2.35 -7.94
N ASN A 279 1.18 -2.62 -9.20
CA ASN A 279 1.42 -3.96 -9.74
C ASN A 279 2.92 -4.23 -9.82
N ALA A 280 3.52 -4.47 -8.64
CA ALA A 280 4.94 -4.79 -8.54
C ALA A 280 5.19 -6.26 -8.92
N MET A 281 6.22 -6.49 -9.76
CA MET A 281 6.73 -7.82 -10.04
C MET A 281 7.74 -8.26 -8.98
N PRO A 282 7.91 -9.57 -8.73
CA PRO A 282 8.93 -10.06 -7.80
C PRO A 282 10.31 -9.50 -8.14
N VAL A 283 11.03 -8.99 -7.13
CA VAL A 283 12.35 -8.37 -7.32
C VAL A 283 13.35 -9.34 -7.97
N SER A 284 13.27 -10.64 -7.65
CA SER A 284 14.07 -11.68 -8.29
C SER A 284 13.81 -11.79 -9.80
N PHE A 285 12.56 -11.67 -10.22
CA PHE A 285 12.15 -11.68 -11.61
C PHE A 285 12.70 -10.46 -12.35
N VAL A 286 12.48 -9.25 -11.81
CA VAL A 286 12.98 -8.00 -12.40
C VAL A 286 14.51 -8.04 -12.55
N ASN A 287 15.23 -8.48 -11.52
CA ASN A 287 16.68 -8.63 -11.57
C ASN A 287 17.13 -9.65 -12.63
N GLY A 288 16.39 -10.75 -12.79
CA GLY A 288 16.62 -11.75 -13.83
C GLY A 288 16.46 -11.18 -15.24
N CYS A 289 15.41 -10.38 -15.48
CA CYS A 289 15.18 -9.69 -16.74
C CYS A 289 16.32 -8.73 -17.07
N VAL A 290 16.72 -7.88 -16.12
CA VAL A 290 17.83 -6.91 -16.28
C VAL A 290 19.14 -7.63 -16.58
N LYS A 291 19.44 -8.73 -15.86
CA LYS A 291 20.64 -9.53 -16.12
C LYS A 291 20.64 -10.11 -17.53
N THR A 292 19.51 -10.65 -17.96
CA THR A 292 19.34 -11.22 -19.31
C THR A 292 19.51 -10.16 -20.39
N GLN A 293 18.95 -8.97 -20.19
CA GLN A 293 19.09 -7.84 -21.09
C GLN A 293 20.57 -7.42 -21.24
N ARG A 294 21.29 -7.27 -20.12
CA ARG A 294 22.74 -6.99 -20.14
C ARG A 294 23.54 -8.05 -20.91
N ILE A 295 23.17 -9.33 -20.77
CA ILE A 295 23.80 -10.42 -21.51
C ILE A 295 23.51 -10.28 -23.02
N ARG A 296 22.25 -10.00 -23.41
CA ARG A 296 21.87 -9.80 -24.81
C ARG A 296 22.61 -8.61 -25.45
N GLU A 297 22.77 -7.51 -24.72
CA GLU A 297 23.55 -6.35 -25.18
C GLU A 297 25.01 -6.71 -25.42
N LYS A 298 25.64 -7.44 -24.48
CA LYS A 298 27.02 -7.94 -24.66
C LYS A 298 27.15 -8.85 -25.88
N ILE A 299 26.19 -9.76 -26.09
CA ILE A 299 26.15 -10.63 -27.26
C ILE A 299 25.98 -9.82 -28.55
N LYS A 300 25.10 -8.81 -28.57
CA LYS A 300 24.88 -7.94 -29.73
C LYS A 300 26.15 -7.16 -30.09
N VAL A 301 26.82 -6.58 -29.11
CA VAL A 301 28.10 -5.88 -29.31
C VAL A 301 29.18 -6.84 -29.84
N ALA A 302 29.26 -8.06 -29.29
CA ALA A 302 30.20 -9.08 -29.77
C ALA A 302 29.90 -9.51 -31.22
N LYS A 303 28.63 -9.69 -31.59
CA LYS A 303 28.21 -10.01 -32.97
C LYS A 303 28.63 -8.91 -33.95
N ILE A 304 28.44 -7.64 -33.61
CA ILE A 304 28.86 -6.50 -34.44
C ILE A 304 30.40 -6.50 -34.63
N ARG A 305 31.16 -6.80 -33.56
CA ARG A 305 32.63 -6.91 -33.65
C ARG A 305 33.06 -8.04 -34.58
N ILE A 306 32.46 -9.22 -34.46
CA ILE A 306 32.74 -10.38 -35.33
C ILE A 306 32.39 -10.05 -36.78
N GLU A 307 31.25 -9.41 -37.03
CA GLU A 307 30.83 -9.03 -38.37
C GLU A 307 31.79 -8.01 -39.01
N LYS A 308 32.28 -7.05 -38.22
CA LYS A 308 33.31 -6.09 -38.65
C LYS A 308 34.63 -6.79 -39.03
N ILE A 309 35.02 -7.85 -38.32
CA ILE A 309 36.21 -8.67 -38.64
C ILE A 309 35.97 -9.58 -39.84
N ARG A 310 34.72 -10.04 -40.07
CA ARG A 310 34.36 -10.91 -41.20
C ARG A 310 34.31 -10.16 -42.54
N ARG A 311 33.84 -8.90 -42.55
CA ARG A 311 33.70 -8.09 -43.79
C ARG A 311 35.01 -7.72 -44.54
N PRO A 312 36.22 -7.65 -43.95
CA PRO A 312 37.46 -7.40 -44.71
C PRO A 312 37.92 -8.57 -45.62
N LEU A 313 37.42 -9.80 -45.43
CA LEU A 313 37.87 -10.94 -46.26
C LEU A 313 37.15 -11.05 -47.62
N MET A 314 35.95 -10.47 -47.77
CA MET A 314 35.17 -10.57 -49.01
C MET A 314 35.59 -9.54 -50.07
N LYS A 315 36.13 -8.37 -49.68
CA LYS A 315 36.61 -7.36 -50.62
C LYS A 315 37.95 -7.72 -51.29
N ALA A 316 38.69 -8.68 -50.74
CA ALA A 316 39.97 -9.14 -51.28
C ALA A 316 39.82 -10.27 -52.31
N MET A 317 38.62 -10.86 -52.47
CA MET A 317 38.38 -11.98 -53.42
C MET A 317 37.56 -11.60 -54.66
N THR A 318 37.04 -10.37 -54.76
CA THR A 318 36.28 -9.89 -55.95
C THR A 318 37.03 -8.82 -56.74
N GLY A 319 38.36 -8.79 -56.64
CA GLY A 319 39.24 -7.80 -57.27
C GLY A 319 40.40 -8.43 -58.06
N CYS A 320 40.17 -9.59 -58.68
CA CYS A 320 40.98 -10.13 -59.78
C CYS A 320 40.08 -10.27 -61.00
#